data_AF-F0YCS2-F1
#
_entry.id   AF-F0YCS2-F1
#
_cell.length_a   1.000
_cell.length_b   1.000
_cell.length_c   1.000
_cell.angle_alpha   90.00
_cell.angle_beta   90.00
_cell.angle_gamma   90.00
#
_symmetry.space_group_name_H-M   'P 1'
#
loop_
_entity.id
_entity.type
_entity.pdbx_description
1 polymer ?
#
loop_
_entity_poly.entity_id
_entity_poly.type
_entity_poly.pdbx_seq_one_letter_code
_entity_poly.pdbx_strand_id
1 'polypeptide(L)' 'VGTVLGYVACFSLFTHVLKVIPLGVAYAIWSGAGCALTYAVGVICFGESISRNKILSILVIIAGVVGLELSNGH' A
#
# COMPACT_ATOMS: atom_id res chain seq x y z
N VAL A 1 15.30 0.64 17.86
CA VAL A 1 15.05 2.09 18.02
C VAL A 1 14.51 2.72 16.74
N GLY A 2 15.25 2.68 15.60
CA GLY A 2 14.79 3.27 14.33
C GLY A 2 13.43 2.76 13.84
N THR A 3 13.17 1.46 13.90
CA THR A 3 11.88 0.85 13.52
C THR A 3 10.71 1.37 14.36
N VAL A 4 10.93 1.56 15.67
CA VAL A 4 9.89 2.05 16.59
C VAL A 4 9.53 3.49 16.26
N LEU A 5 10.53 4.35 16.04
CA LEU A 5 10.32 5.75 15.63
C LEU A 5 9.59 5.85 14.29
N GLY A 6 9.97 5.00 13.32
CA GLY A 6 9.31 4.95 12.02
C GLY A 6 7.84 4.54 12.12
N TYR A 7 7.52 3.53 12.94
CA TYR A 7 6.14 3.11 13.18
C TYR A 7 5.30 4.22 13.82
N VAL A 8 5.84 4.88 14.87
CA VAL A 8 5.13 5.98 15.55
C VAL A 8 4.84 7.13 14.59
N ALA A 9 5.81 7.51 13.75
CA ALA A 9 5.61 8.55 12.74
C ALA A 9 4.55 8.13 11.70
N CYS A 10 4.65 6.90 11.18
CA CYS A 10 3.72 6.38 10.17
C CYS A 10 2.28 6.34 10.67
N PHE A 11 2.04 5.80 11.86
CA PHE A 11 0.70 5.71 12.44
C PHE A 11 0.12 7.07 12.85
N SER A 12 0.97 8.01 13.27
CA SER A 12 0.53 9.38 13.57
C SER A 12 0.04 10.10 12.30
N LEU A 13 0.79 9.98 11.19
CA LEU A 13 0.40 10.51 9.89
C LEU A 13 -0.86 9.82 9.34
N PHE A 14 -0.92 8.48 9.45
CA PHE A 14 -2.07 7.70 9.00
C PHE A 14 -3.36 8.10 9.74
N THR A 15 -3.26 8.33 11.05
CA THR A 15 -4.39 8.80 11.86
C THR A 15 -4.88 10.19 11.43
N HIS A 16 -3.98 11.05 10.93
CA HIS A 16 -4.37 12.35 10.39
C HIS A 16 -5.16 12.21 9.08
N VAL A 17 -4.74 11.30 8.21
CA VAL A 17 -5.41 10.99 6.94
C VAL A 17 -6.81 10.42 7.16
N LEU A 18 -6.98 9.55 8.16
CA LEU A 18 -8.29 8.99 8.55
C LEU A 18 -9.33 10.03 8.98
N LYS A 19 -8.94 11.29 9.25
CA LYS A 19 -9.88 12.38 9.53
C LYS A 19 -10.53 12.96 8.27
N VAL A 20 -9.94 12.70 7.10
CA VAL A 20 -10.33 13.31 5.81
C VAL A 20 -10.92 12.27 4.87
N ILE A 21 -10.41 11.04 4.88
CA ILE A 21 -10.89 9.96 4.01
C ILE A 21 -11.49 8.80 4.83
N PRO A 22 -12.46 8.06 4.26
CA PRO A 22 -13.06 6.91 4.93
C PRO A 22 -12.01 5.85 5.28
N LEU A 23 -12.22 5.16 6.40
CA LEU A 23 -11.26 4.16 6.90
C LEU A 23 -11.02 3.01 5.91
N GLY A 24 -12.05 2.59 5.17
CA GLY A 24 -11.93 1.53 4.15
C GLY A 24 -11.02 1.92 2.98
N VAL A 25 -11.14 3.15 2.50
CA VAL A 25 -10.30 3.76 1.46
C VAL A 25 -8.85 3.89 1.94
N ALA A 26 -8.66 4.45 3.15
CA ALA A 26 -7.34 4.56 3.75
C ALA A 26 -6.62 3.21 3.88
N TYR A 27 -7.33 2.17 4.33
CA TYR A 27 -6.77 0.82 4.45
C TYR A 27 -6.47 0.18 3.09
N ALA A 28 -7.32 0.39 2.09
CA ALA A 28 -7.10 -0.10 0.73
C ALA A 28 -5.83 0.50 0.13
N ILE A 29 -5.68 1.83 0.20
CA ILE A 29 -4.48 2.54 -0.27
C ILE A 29 -3.24 2.09 0.50
N TRP A 30 -3.32 2.03 1.84
CA TRP A 30 -2.18 1.63 2.68
C TRP A 30 -1.71 0.21 2.36
N SER A 31 -2.63 -0.76 2.27
CA SER A 31 -2.30 -2.14 1.94
C SER A 31 -1.77 -2.29 0.51
N GLY A 32 -2.37 -1.61 -0.47
CA GLY A 32 -1.93 -1.67 -1.86
C GLY A 32 -0.55 -1.06 -2.06
N ALA A 33 -0.32 0.14 -1.51
CA ALA A 33 0.95 0.83 -1.57
C ALA A 33 2.05 0.04 -0.85
N GLY A 34 1.76 -0.53 0.34
CA GLY A 34 2.69 -1.37 1.09
C GLY A 34 3.13 -2.61 0.30
N CYS A 35 2.19 -3.31 -0.35
CA CYS A 35 2.51 -4.45 -1.23
C CYS A 35 3.38 -4.04 -2.41
N ALA A 36 3.04 -2.94 -3.09
CA ALA A 36 3.79 -2.43 -4.23
C ALA A 36 5.23 -2.01 -3.84
N LEU A 37 5.37 -1.27 -2.73
CA LEU A 37 6.68 -0.87 -2.20
C LEU A 37 7.52 -2.09 -1.82
N THR A 38 6.93 -3.06 -1.11
CA THR A 38 7.65 -4.26 -0.66
C THR A 38 8.16 -5.06 -1.86
N TYR A 39 7.36 -5.19 -2.93
CA TYR A 39 7.81 -5.83 -4.16
C TYR A 39 8.92 -5.03 -4.85
N ALA A 40 8.77 -3.71 -4.98
CA ALA A 40 9.79 -2.86 -5.59
C ALA A 40 11.13 -2.97 -4.83
N VAL A 41 11.08 -2.94 -3.50
CA VAL A 41 12.26 -3.14 -2.64
C VAL A 41 12.83 -4.56 -2.81
N GLY A 42 12.00 -5.59 -2.94
CA GLY A 42 12.43 -6.96 -3.24
C GLY A 42 13.22 -7.06 -4.54
N VAL A 43 12.72 -6.42 -5.61
CA VAL A 43 13.40 -6.40 -6.91
C VAL A 43 14.71 -5.59 -6.85
N ILE A 44 14.70 -4.41 -6.22
CA ILE A 44 15.86 -3.49 -6.21
C ILE A 44 16.95 -3.94 -5.24
N CYS A 45 16.60 -4.32 -4.00
CA CYS A 45 17.57 -4.64 -2.96
C CYS A 45 17.99 -6.11 -2.94
N PHE A 46 17.09 -7.03 -3.30
CA PHE A 46 17.37 -8.47 -3.27
C PHE A 46 17.60 -9.06 -4.67
N GLY A 47 17.47 -8.26 -5.73
CA GLY A 47 17.66 -8.71 -7.11
C GLY A 47 16.67 -9.79 -7.52
N GLU A 48 15.48 -9.84 -6.89
CA GLU A 48 14.47 -10.81 -7.24
C GLU A 48 14.10 -10.68 -8.71
N SER A 49 14.13 -11.81 -9.43
CA SER A 49 13.72 -11.85 -10.83
C SER A 49 12.28 -11.40 -10.97
N ILE A 50 12.08 -10.40 -11.82
CA ILE A 50 10.76 -9.87 -12.17
C ILE A 50 10.00 -10.97 -12.92
N SER A 51 9.22 -11.76 -12.19
CA SER A 51 8.34 -12.76 -12.78
C SER A 51 7.10 -12.08 -13.34
N ARG A 52 6.74 -12.41 -14.58
CA ARG A 52 5.54 -11.88 -15.26
C ARG A 52 4.28 -12.11 -14.41
N ASN A 53 4.23 -13.22 -13.65
CA ASN A 53 3.12 -13.54 -12.75
C ASN A 53 3.05 -12.61 -11.52
N LYS A 54 4.19 -12.17 -10.98
CA LYS A 54 4.22 -11.23 -9.83
C LYS A 54 3.73 -9.84 -10.25
N ILE A 55 4.12 -9.36 -11.43
CA ILE A 55 3.61 -8.10 -11.98
C ILE A 55 2.09 -8.17 -12.16
N LEU A 56 1.59 -9.26 -12.75
CA LEU A 56 0.15 -9.44 -12.96
C LEU A 56 -0.62 -9.41 -11.64
N SER A 57 -0.08 -10.06 -10.60
CA SER A 57 -0.67 -10.08 -9.26
C SER A 57 -0.74 -8.68 -8.65
N ILE A 58 0.31 -7.87 -8.79
CA ILE A 58 0.33 -6.48 -8.32
C ILE A 58 -0.68 -5.62 -9.07
N LEU A 59 -0.80 -5.78 -10.39
CA LEU A 59 -1.81 -5.07 -11.18
C LEU A 59 -3.23 -5.40 -10.70
N VAL A 60 -3.51 -6.66 -10.36
CA VAL A 60 -4.81 -7.08 -9.79
C VAL A 60 -5.04 -6.43 -8.42
N ILE A 61 -4.03 -6.37 -7.55
CA ILE A 61 -4.13 -5.69 -6.25
C ILE A 61 -4.45 -4.21 -6.45
N ILE A 62 -3.72 -3.53 -7.34
CA ILE A 62 -3.94 -2.10 -7.64
C ILE A 62 -5.36 -1.89 -8.20
N ALA A 63 -5.81 -2.74 -9.13
CA ALA A 63 -7.16 -2.67 -9.68
C ALA A 63 -8.24 -2.85 -8.59
N GLY A 64 -8.03 -3.75 -7.64
CA GLY A 64 -8.92 -3.94 -6.49
C GLY A 64 -8.99 -2.70 -5.59
N VAL A 65 -7.84 -2.07 -5.30
CA VAL A 65 -7.79 -0.82 -4.52
C VAL A 65 -8.52 0.31 -5.24
N VAL A 66 -8.26 0.51 -6.53
CA VAL A 66 -8.96 1.53 -7.34
C VAL A 66 -10.47 1.27 -7.39
N GLY A 67 -10.88 0.00 -7.51
CA GLY A 67 -12.30 -0.38 -7.48
C GLY A 67 -12.98 -0.05 -6.14
N LEU A 68 -12.28 -0.27 -5.01
CA LEU A 68 -12.77 0.09 -3.69
C LEU A 68 -12.88 1.61 -3.51
N GLU A 69 -11.88 2.38 -3.97
CA GLU A 69 -11.93 3.86 -3.97
C GLU A 69 -13.14 4.37 -4.75
N LEU A 70 -13.35 3.85 -5.96
CA LEU A 70 -14.48 4.24 -6.82
C LEU A 70 -15.83 3.84 -6.21
N SER A 71 -15.90 2.69 -5.55
CA SER A 71 -17.13 2.24 -4.88
C SER A 71 -17.47 3.06 -3.63
N ASN A 72 -16.47 3.63 -2.97
CA ASN A 72 -16.66 4.47 -1.80
C ASN A 72 -16.97 5.95 -2.16
N GLY A 73 -17.00 6.28 -3.45
CA GLY A 73 -17.37 7.59 -3.99
C GLY A 73 -18.88 7.85 -4.07
N HIS A 74 -19.65 7.36 -3.09
CA HIS A 74 -21.04 7.79 -2.81
C HIS A 74 -21.07 8.65 -1.55
#